data_AF-A0A849CL30-F1
#
_entry.id   AF-A0A849CL30-F1
#
_cell.length_a   1.000
_cell.length_b   1.000
_cell.length_c   1.000
_cell.angle_alpha   90.00
_cell.angle_beta   90.00
_cell.angle_gamma   90.00
#
_symmetry.space_group_name_H-M   'P 1'
#
loop_
_entity.id
_entity.type
_entity.pdbx_description
1 polymer ?
#
loop_
_entity_poly.entity_id
_entity_poly.type
_entity_poly.pdbx_seq_one_letter_code
_entity_poly.pdbx_strand_id
1 'polypeptide(L)'
;MSAESEGRAAAERYREDHHLGYQPLGDLVTLIEQTIGADVAVLETGPDQHGMTMRHRDRGTVYIAVARTPHPMRQRSTLAHELAHVVFGDWAEEPQVDSASPAESRANAFARHLLLPLMGVRELVAAEQDRDELALLSKVVQRYLVSPPIAAIALEQVGYLDGQAKARLRVETTPRLAARFGWSDQYQAMQAESNRRRAPQQLLAWAIAGYLQNAVPVQTIATLRGLDVATVEEELTDAGLTPAELQPVWADPADLPEIDINLDELDADLGDSDAG
;
A
#
# COMPACT_ATOMS: atom_id res chain seq x y z
N MET A 1 28.72 14.09 4.69
CA MET A 1 27.55 14.55 3.92
C MET A 1 26.42 14.83 4.90
N SER A 2 25.47 15.70 4.58
CA SER A 2 24.28 15.90 5.44
C SER A 2 23.20 14.88 5.08
N ALA A 3 22.32 14.54 6.04
CA ALA A 3 21.17 13.67 5.79
C ALA A 3 20.30 14.16 4.62
N GLU A 4 20.17 15.49 4.46
CA GLU A 4 19.51 16.11 3.31
C GLU A 4 20.20 15.77 1.98
N SER A 5 21.53 15.91 1.91
CA SER A 5 22.28 15.61 0.69
C SER A 5 22.29 14.13 0.35
N GLU A 6 22.35 13.25 1.35
CA GLU A 6 22.30 11.79 1.17
C GLU A 6 20.93 11.33 0.69
N GLY A 7 19.86 11.81 1.34
CA GLY A 7 18.49 11.48 0.96
C GLY A 7 18.16 11.96 -0.45
N ARG A 8 18.58 13.19 -0.81
CA ARG A 8 18.41 13.71 -2.17
C ARG A 8 19.14 12.85 -3.20
N ALA A 9 20.43 12.58 -2.99
CA ALA A 9 21.23 11.82 -3.95
C ALA A 9 20.67 10.40 -4.16
N ALA A 10 20.22 9.74 -3.09
CA ALA A 10 19.58 8.44 -3.19
C ALA A 10 18.24 8.48 -3.94
N ALA A 11 17.42 9.52 -3.73
CA ALA A 11 16.17 9.69 -4.45
C ALA A 11 16.39 9.97 -5.93
N GLU A 12 17.36 10.82 -6.27
CA GLU A 12 17.74 11.11 -7.66
C GLU A 12 18.23 9.84 -8.36
N ARG A 13 19.11 9.07 -7.71
CA ARG A 13 19.57 7.78 -8.22
C ARG A 13 18.43 6.77 -8.39
N TYR A 14 17.54 6.66 -7.41
CA TYR A 14 16.37 5.78 -7.52
C TYR A 14 15.48 6.15 -8.73
N ARG A 15 15.26 7.45 -8.97
CA ARG A 15 14.52 7.91 -10.15
C ARG A 15 15.25 7.61 -11.45
N GLU A 16 16.58 7.69 -11.47
CA GLU A 16 17.41 7.36 -12.62
C GLU A 16 17.38 5.84 -12.93
N ASP A 17 17.70 5.01 -11.94
CA ASP A 17 17.75 3.55 -12.06
C ASP A 17 16.40 2.96 -12.54
N HIS A 18 15.29 3.56 -12.12
CA HIS A 18 13.93 3.16 -12.49
C HIS A 18 13.30 4.01 -13.61
N HIS A 19 14.07 4.86 -14.28
CA HIS A 19 13.63 5.66 -15.44
C HIS A 19 12.37 6.51 -15.18
N LEU A 20 12.23 7.06 -13.97
CA LEU A 20 11.04 7.80 -13.52
C LEU A 20 11.03 9.27 -14.00
N GLY A 21 12.13 9.74 -14.61
CA GLY A 21 12.27 11.13 -15.08
C GLY A 21 12.02 12.14 -13.97
N TYR A 22 11.41 13.29 -14.28
CA TYR A 22 11.05 14.34 -13.31
C TYR A 22 9.54 14.58 -13.14
N GLN A 23 8.72 13.71 -13.75
CA GLN A 23 7.27 13.81 -13.70
C GLN A 23 6.70 13.21 -12.40
N PRO A 24 5.46 13.57 -12.01
CA PRO A 24 4.79 13.01 -10.85
C PRO A 24 4.75 11.48 -10.89
N LEU A 25 4.94 10.87 -9.71
CA LEU A 25 4.78 9.42 -9.56
C LEU A 25 3.29 9.07 -9.42
N GLY A 26 2.84 8.05 -10.15
CA GLY A 26 1.47 7.54 -10.09
C GLY A 26 1.20 6.75 -8.80
N ASP A 27 0.76 5.51 -8.95
CA ASP A 27 0.53 4.59 -7.84
C ASP A 27 1.87 4.15 -7.22
N LEU A 28 2.18 4.70 -6.04
CA LEU A 28 3.41 4.36 -5.31
C LEU A 28 3.42 2.92 -4.82
N VAL A 29 2.26 2.34 -4.51
CA VAL A 29 2.17 0.96 -4.05
C VAL A 29 2.65 0.04 -5.16
N THR A 30 2.05 0.17 -6.35
CA THR A 30 2.47 -0.59 -7.54
C THR A 30 3.91 -0.31 -7.93
N LEU A 31 4.36 0.95 -7.86
CA LEU A 31 5.75 1.30 -8.15
C LEU A 31 6.72 0.52 -7.25
N ILE A 32 6.47 0.51 -5.94
CA ILE A 32 7.33 -0.17 -4.96
C ILE A 32 7.31 -1.69 -5.20
N GLU A 33 6.12 -2.27 -5.37
CA GLU A 33 5.95 -3.70 -5.66
C GLU A 33 6.73 -4.12 -6.92
N GLN A 34 6.69 -3.32 -7.99
CA GLN A 34 7.34 -3.65 -9.27
C GLN A 34 8.84 -3.40 -9.30
N THR A 35 9.33 -2.39 -8.56
CA THR A 35 10.74 -1.99 -8.62
C THR A 35 11.62 -2.77 -7.65
N ILE A 36 11.09 -3.10 -6.47
CA ILE A 36 11.86 -3.77 -5.40
C ILE A 36 11.34 -5.19 -5.12
N GLY A 37 10.11 -5.52 -5.54
CA GLY A 37 9.50 -6.81 -5.18
C GLY A 37 9.09 -6.88 -3.72
N ALA A 38 8.82 -5.73 -3.09
CA ALA A 38 8.29 -5.68 -1.73
C ALA A 38 6.78 -5.90 -1.76
N ASP A 39 6.24 -6.63 -0.77
CA ASP A 39 4.81 -6.75 -0.54
C ASP A 39 4.30 -5.50 0.19
N VAL A 40 3.41 -4.74 -0.43
CA VAL A 40 2.92 -3.47 0.13
C VAL A 40 1.44 -3.56 0.51
N ALA A 41 1.13 -3.27 1.77
CA ALA A 41 -0.22 -3.31 2.30
C ALA A 41 -0.69 -1.95 2.81
N VAL A 42 -1.96 -1.61 2.56
CA VAL A 42 -2.67 -0.50 3.19
C VAL A 42 -3.68 -1.09 4.18
N LEU A 43 -3.44 -0.85 5.47
CA LEU A 43 -4.13 -1.53 6.56
C LEU A 43 -4.88 -0.53 7.44
N GLU A 44 -5.85 -1.02 8.19
CA GLU A 44 -6.40 -0.29 9.33
C GLU A 44 -5.47 -0.46 10.52
N THR A 45 -4.93 0.65 11.02
CA THR A 45 -3.99 0.68 12.14
C THR A 45 -4.54 1.56 13.25
N GLY A 46 -4.02 1.38 14.48
CA GLY A 46 -4.29 2.29 15.58
C GLY A 46 -3.77 3.71 15.30
N PRO A 47 -4.23 4.73 16.06
CA PRO A 47 -4.00 6.15 15.77
C PRO A 47 -2.53 6.57 15.63
N ASP A 48 -1.60 5.83 16.24
CA ASP A 48 -0.17 6.20 16.33
C ASP A 48 0.75 5.40 15.38
N GLN A 49 0.20 4.56 14.50
CA GLN A 49 0.98 3.79 13.51
C GLN A 49 0.75 4.36 12.12
N HIS A 50 1.77 4.98 11.54
CA HIS A 50 1.67 5.64 10.24
C HIS A 50 2.19 4.76 9.10
N GLY A 51 3.32 4.10 9.31
CA GLY A 51 3.95 3.17 8.38
C GLY A 51 4.86 2.21 9.15
N MET A 52 5.19 1.08 8.52
CA MET A 52 6.13 0.11 9.03
C MET A 52 6.76 -0.64 7.86
N THR A 53 8.08 -0.78 7.89
CA THR A 53 8.84 -1.67 7.00
C THR A 53 9.43 -2.81 7.80
N MET A 54 9.26 -4.04 7.32
CA MET A 54 9.83 -5.25 7.93
C MET A 54 10.40 -6.17 6.86
N ARG A 55 11.51 -6.85 7.15
CA ARG A 55 12.08 -7.87 6.27
C ARG A 55 11.96 -9.25 6.92
N HIS A 56 11.38 -10.21 6.21
CA HIS A 56 11.27 -11.58 6.70
C HIS A 56 12.65 -12.27 6.61
N ARG A 57 13.22 -12.63 7.77
CA ARG A 57 14.59 -13.17 7.89
C ARG A 57 14.83 -14.41 7.03
N ASP A 58 13.85 -15.30 6.95
CA ASP A 58 14.03 -16.60 6.28
C ASP A 58 13.75 -16.60 4.77
N ARG A 59 13.00 -15.60 4.27
CA ARG A 59 12.54 -15.55 2.86
C ARG A 59 13.12 -14.38 2.08
N GLY A 60 13.73 -13.41 2.77
CA GLY A 60 14.27 -12.20 2.16
C GLY A 60 13.22 -11.19 1.72
N THR A 61 11.93 -11.54 1.73
CA THR A 61 10.80 -10.68 1.33
C THR A 61 10.70 -9.45 2.23
N VAL A 62 10.55 -8.29 1.60
CA VAL A 62 10.34 -7.00 2.26
C VAL A 62 8.84 -6.71 2.29
N TYR A 63 8.33 -6.35 3.46
CA TYR A 63 6.95 -5.94 3.69
C TYR A 63 6.92 -4.45 4.04
N ILE A 64 6.07 -3.69 3.36
CA ILE A 64 5.77 -2.31 3.73
C ILE A 64 4.28 -2.24 4.05
N ALA A 65 3.94 -1.81 5.26
CA ALA A 65 2.57 -1.56 5.67
C ALA A 65 2.39 -0.06 5.93
N VAL A 66 1.31 0.53 5.42
CA VAL A 66 0.92 1.90 5.75
C VAL A 66 -0.53 1.95 6.19
N ALA A 67 -0.87 2.95 7.01
CA ALA A 67 -2.24 3.16 7.42
C ALA A 67 -3.11 3.64 6.26
N ARG A 68 -4.34 3.12 6.16
CA ARG A 68 -5.42 3.79 5.43
C ARG A 68 -5.67 5.15 6.10
N THR A 69 -5.90 6.19 5.30
CA THR A 69 -6.09 7.53 5.86
C THR A 69 -6.89 8.41 4.91
N PRO A 70 -7.71 9.36 5.41
CA PRO A 70 -8.31 10.40 4.59
C PRO A 70 -7.30 11.50 4.18
N HIS A 71 -6.00 11.33 4.47
CA HIS A 71 -4.95 12.30 4.14
C HIS A 71 -3.99 11.74 3.07
N PRO A 72 -4.36 11.80 1.78
CA PRO A 72 -3.61 11.13 0.71
C PRO A 72 -2.15 11.57 0.60
N MET A 73 -1.87 12.87 0.76
CA MET A 73 -0.49 13.38 0.65
C MET A 73 0.40 12.86 1.78
N ARG A 74 -0.19 12.62 2.96
CA ARG A 74 0.51 12.03 4.10
C ARG A 74 0.84 10.58 3.82
N GLN A 75 -0.12 9.79 3.34
CA GLN A 75 0.11 8.39 3.00
C GLN A 75 1.22 8.25 1.95
N ARG A 76 1.20 9.09 0.90
CA ARG A 76 2.25 9.09 -0.13
C ARG A 76 3.63 9.39 0.44
N SER A 77 3.73 10.41 1.32
CA SER A 77 5.00 10.70 1.99
C SER A 77 5.46 9.56 2.90
N THR A 78 4.54 8.88 3.58
CA THR A 78 4.87 7.71 4.40
C THR A 78 5.36 6.55 3.54
N LEU A 79 4.67 6.19 2.46
CA LEU A 79 5.14 5.15 1.52
C LEU A 79 6.54 5.44 0.98
N ALA A 80 6.80 6.69 0.58
CA ALA A 80 8.12 7.09 0.09
C ALA A 80 9.19 7.10 1.19
N HIS A 81 8.81 7.34 2.45
CA HIS A 81 9.69 7.26 3.62
C HIS A 81 10.04 5.80 3.94
N GLU A 82 9.05 4.91 3.98
CA GLU A 82 9.26 3.46 4.16
C GLU A 82 10.16 2.88 3.06
N LEU A 83 9.92 3.28 1.81
CA LEU A 83 10.79 2.94 0.68
C LEU A 83 12.24 3.40 0.91
N ALA A 84 12.46 4.55 1.56
CA ALA A 84 13.80 5.02 1.86
C ALA A 84 14.53 4.03 2.78
N HIS A 85 13.88 3.52 3.83
CA HIS A 85 14.48 2.54 4.73
C HIS A 85 14.89 1.26 3.98
N VAL A 86 14.06 0.81 3.05
CA VAL A 86 14.37 -0.32 2.17
C VAL A 86 15.61 -0.04 1.31
N VAL A 87 15.67 1.14 0.67
CA VAL A 87 16.78 1.55 -0.21
C VAL A 87 18.10 1.70 0.55
N PHE A 88 18.06 2.24 1.77
CA PHE A 88 19.25 2.41 2.61
C PHE A 88 19.63 1.14 3.38
N GLY A 89 18.76 0.13 3.41
CA GLY A 89 18.94 -1.05 4.24
C GLY A 89 18.88 -0.75 5.74
N ASP A 90 18.14 0.30 6.12
CA ASP A 90 17.90 0.69 7.50
C ASP A 90 16.82 -0.25 8.09
N TRP A 91 17.19 -1.52 8.27
CA TRP A 91 16.31 -2.53 8.83
C TRP A 91 16.28 -2.40 10.35
N ALA A 92 15.15 -2.00 10.91
CA ALA A 92 14.97 -2.07 12.35
C ALA A 92 14.60 -3.51 12.74
N GLU A 93 15.37 -4.14 13.64
CA GLU A 93 15.01 -5.46 14.21
C GLU A 93 13.82 -5.34 15.20
N GLU A 94 13.57 -4.13 15.70
CA GLU A 94 12.44 -3.73 16.55
C GLU A 94 11.92 -2.37 16.07
N PRO A 95 10.62 -2.05 16.21
CA PRO A 95 10.06 -0.77 15.77
C PRO A 95 10.74 0.40 16.52
N GLN A 96 11.71 1.04 15.87
CA GLN A 96 12.45 2.17 16.43
C GLN A 96 11.63 3.44 16.24
N VAL A 97 11.07 3.97 17.34
CA VAL A 97 10.30 5.21 17.38
C VAL A 97 11.22 6.39 17.74
N ASP A 98 12.38 6.51 17.11
CA ASP A 98 13.29 7.64 17.33
C ASP A 98 13.34 8.56 16.10
N SER A 99 12.28 9.39 16.01
CA SER A 99 12.02 10.41 14.96
C SER A 99 13.15 11.43 14.71
N ALA A 100 14.19 11.45 15.54
CA ALA A 100 15.31 12.38 15.49
C ALA A 100 16.63 11.75 15.01
N SER A 101 16.63 10.47 14.62
CA SER A 101 17.86 9.83 14.13
C SER A 101 18.30 10.43 12.78
N PRO A 102 19.61 10.40 12.46
CA PRO A 102 20.09 10.77 11.13
C PRO A 102 19.42 9.96 10.00
N ALA A 103 19.03 8.71 10.27
CA ALA A 103 18.33 7.84 9.32
C ALA A 103 16.92 8.37 9.02
N GLU A 104 16.16 8.77 10.03
CA GLU A 104 14.83 9.39 9.88
C GLU A 104 14.90 10.69 9.07
N SER A 105 15.90 11.53 9.37
CA SER A 105 16.11 12.78 8.63
C SER A 105 16.46 12.51 7.17
N ARG A 106 17.25 11.46 6.90
CA ARG A 106 17.63 11.03 5.55
C ARG A 106 16.46 10.42 4.80
N ALA A 107 15.63 9.59 5.45
CA ALA A 107 14.41 9.02 4.89
C ALA A 107 13.39 10.10 4.53
N ASN A 108 13.20 11.10 5.39
CA ASN A 108 12.38 12.27 5.11
C ASN A 108 12.90 13.07 3.90
N ALA A 109 14.21 13.28 3.80
CA ALA A 109 14.81 13.94 2.65
C ALA A 109 14.62 13.13 1.36
N PHE A 110 14.86 11.81 1.40
CA PHE A 110 14.60 10.90 0.28
C PHE A 110 13.14 10.99 -0.18
N ALA A 111 12.18 10.88 0.73
CA ALA A 111 10.76 10.93 0.41
C ALA A 111 10.37 12.24 -0.30
N ARG A 112 10.89 13.38 0.17
CA ARG A 112 10.64 14.68 -0.47
C ARG A 112 11.18 14.74 -1.89
N HIS A 113 12.44 14.36 -2.11
CA HIS A 113 13.10 14.45 -3.41
C HIS A 113 12.62 13.38 -4.39
N LEU A 114 12.19 12.22 -3.89
CA LEU A 114 11.57 11.18 -4.71
C LEU A 114 10.22 11.65 -5.25
N LEU A 115 9.36 12.21 -4.38
CA LEU A 115 8.01 12.64 -4.77
C LEU A 115 8.02 13.96 -5.54
N LEU A 116 8.94 14.87 -5.21
CA LEU A 116 9.05 16.20 -5.81
C LEU A 116 10.50 16.49 -6.22
N PRO A 117 10.96 15.99 -7.38
CA PRO A 117 12.32 16.25 -7.85
C PRO A 117 12.51 17.73 -8.19
N LEU A 118 13.62 18.32 -7.73
CA LEU A 118 13.88 19.76 -7.90
C LEU A 118 13.90 20.19 -9.37
N MET A 119 14.34 19.32 -10.28
CA MET A 119 14.30 19.61 -11.72
C MET A 119 12.88 19.83 -12.24
N GLY A 120 11.93 18.99 -11.82
CA GLY A 120 10.52 19.16 -12.19
C GLY A 120 9.90 20.44 -11.60
N VAL A 121 10.33 20.83 -10.40
CA VAL A 121 9.91 22.11 -9.80
C VAL A 121 10.47 23.29 -10.60
N ARG A 122 11.73 23.24 -11.03
CA ARG A 122 12.35 24.29 -11.87
C ARG A 122 11.60 24.46 -13.20
N GLU A 123 11.21 23.36 -13.83
CA GLU A 123 10.43 23.39 -15.08
C GLU A 123 9.07 24.07 -14.86
N LEU A 124 8.36 23.74 -13.79
CA LEU A 124 7.09 24.40 -13.45
C LEU A 124 7.26 25.90 -13.16
N VAL A 125 8.29 26.26 -12.38
CA VAL A 125 8.59 27.67 -12.07
C VAL A 125 8.93 28.46 -13.33
N ALA A 126 9.71 27.88 -14.25
CA ALA A 126 10.09 28.54 -15.50
C ALA A 126 8.89 28.77 -16.44
N ALA A 127 7.86 27.93 -16.34
CA ALA A 127 6.62 28.08 -17.11
C ALA A 127 5.62 29.05 -16.46
N GLU A 128 5.82 29.47 -15.21
CA GLU A 128 4.91 30.33 -14.47
C GLU A 128 5.09 31.81 -14.86
N GLN A 129 4.01 32.46 -15.32
CA GLN A 129 4.05 33.84 -15.81
C GLN A 129 3.62 34.87 -14.75
N ASP A 130 2.67 34.52 -13.88
CA ASP A 130 1.95 35.50 -13.06
C ASP A 130 2.56 35.74 -11.66
N ARG A 131 3.62 34.98 -11.30
CA ARG A 131 4.30 35.03 -10.00
C ARG A 131 3.37 34.97 -8.76
N ASP A 132 2.18 34.41 -8.88
CA ASP A 132 1.33 34.13 -7.72
C ASP A 132 1.87 32.90 -6.98
N GLU A 133 2.49 33.14 -5.83
CA GLU A 133 3.09 32.09 -5.00
C GLU A 133 2.09 31.06 -4.49
N LEU A 134 0.86 31.49 -4.15
CA LEU A 134 -0.15 30.60 -3.61
C LEU A 134 -0.75 29.73 -4.72
N ALA A 135 -0.97 30.32 -5.90
CA ALA A 135 -1.39 29.58 -7.08
C ALA A 135 -0.33 28.56 -7.51
N LEU A 136 0.95 28.96 -7.54
CA LEU A 136 2.03 28.03 -7.88
C LEU A 136 2.17 26.92 -6.83
N LEU A 137 2.07 27.23 -5.53
CA LEU A 137 2.04 26.22 -4.48
C LEU A 137 0.92 25.19 -4.73
N SER A 138 -0.29 25.65 -5.04
CA SER A 138 -1.41 24.77 -5.37
C SER A 138 -1.12 23.92 -6.61
N LYS A 139 -0.56 24.50 -7.68
CA LYS A 139 -0.17 23.77 -8.89
C LYS A 139 0.84 22.66 -8.58
N VAL A 140 1.87 22.95 -7.78
CA VAL A 140 2.89 21.96 -7.38
C VAL A 140 2.27 20.84 -6.52
N VAL A 141 1.47 21.20 -5.51
CA VAL A 141 0.75 20.26 -4.64
C VAL A 141 -0.16 19.34 -5.45
N GLN A 142 -0.95 19.90 -6.38
CA GLN A 142 -1.88 19.16 -7.22
C GLN A 142 -1.18 18.30 -8.28
N ARG A 143 -0.08 18.79 -8.85
CA ARG A 143 0.67 18.07 -9.91
C ARG A 143 1.42 16.88 -9.32
N TYR A 144 2.16 17.09 -8.24
CA TYR A 144 3.05 16.07 -7.66
C TYR A 144 2.43 15.28 -6.50
N LEU A 145 1.22 15.65 -6.07
CA LEU A 145 0.48 14.97 -5.01
C LEU A 145 1.29 14.91 -3.70
N VAL A 146 1.83 16.06 -3.32
CA VAL A 146 2.62 16.26 -2.08
C VAL A 146 1.92 17.24 -1.15
N SER A 147 2.33 17.27 0.12
CA SER A 147 1.78 18.21 1.09
C SER A 147 2.30 19.64 0.84
N PRO A 148 1.53 20.69 1.23
CA PRO A 148 1.99 22.08 1.12
C PRO A 148 3.35 22.35 1.78
N PRO A 149 3.69 21.78 2.96
CA PRO A 149 5.04 21.88 3.51
C PRO A 149 6.14 21.35 2.58
N ILE A 150 5.94 20.19 1.94
CA ILE A 150 6.94 19.61 1.01
C ILE A 150 7.12 20.51 -0.22
N ALA A 151 6.00 20.97 -0.80
CA ALA A 151 6.03 21.89 -1.94
C ALA A 151 6.73 23.22 -1.60
N ALA A 152 6.44 23.80 -0.45
CA ALA A 152 7.06 25.05 0.00
C ALA A 152 8.57 24.91 0.23
N ILE A 153 9.04 23.78 0.77
CA ILE A 153 10.48 23.49 0.91
C ILE A 153 11.15 23.43 -0.47
N ALA A 154 10.57 22.70 -1.42
CA ALA A 154 11.17 22.56 -2.75
C ALA A 154 11.18 23.90 -3.52
N LEU A 155 10.12 24.70 -3.40
CA LEU A 155 10.05 26.03 -4.00
C LEU A 155 11.08 27.01 -3.42
N GLU A 156 11.38 26.92 -2.12
CA GLU A 156 12.51 27.64 -1.52
C GLU A 156 13.85 27.12 -2.05
N GLN A 157 14.04 25.80 -2.15
CA GLN A 157 15.29 25.19 -2.62
C GLN A 157 15.64 25.55 -4.08
N VAL A 158 14.64 25.80 -4.93
CA VAL A 158 14.87 26.29 -6.30
C VAL A 158 14.98 27.82 -6.38
N GLY A 159 14.80 28.53 -5.27
CA GLY A 159 14.93 29.99 -5.16
C GLY A 159 13.68 30.78 -5.56
N TYR A 160 12.52 30.13 -5.67
CA TYR A 160 11.26 30.82 -5.99
C TYR A 160 10.64 31.49 -4.76
N LEU A 161 10.70 30.82 -3.59
CA LEU A 161 10.26 31.39 -2.32
C LEU A 161 11.44 31.79 -1.46
N ASP A 162 11.28 32.87 -0.69
CA ASP A 162 12.16 33.16 0.45
C ASP A 162 11.66 32.44 1.73
N GLY A 163 12.44 32.57 2.81
CA GLY A 163 12.11 31.94 4.09
C GLY A 163 10.80 32.44 4.73
N GLN A 164 10.42 33.70 4.49
CA GLN A 164 9.16 34.26 5.01
C GLN A 164 7.95 33.73 4.23
N ALA A 165 8.06 33.68 2.90
CA ALA A 165 7.05 33.12 2.01
C ALA A 165 6.85 31.62 2.29
N LYS A 166 7.93 30.85 2.45
CA LYS A 166 7.86 29.45 2.89
C LYS A 166 7.11 29.31 4.23
N ALA A 167 7.43 30.13 5.22
CA ALA A 167 6.78 30.08 6.53
C ALA A 167 5.28 30.41 6.47
N ARG A 168 4.89 31.34 5.60
CA ARG A 168 3.48 31.69 5.34
C ARG A 168 2.74 30.58 4.60
N LEU A 169 3.38 29.93 3.64
CA LEU A 169 2.73 28.95 2.76
C LEU A 169 2.70 27.53 3.34
N ARG A 170 3.64 27.15 4.21
CA ARG A 170 3.66 25.82 4.85
C ARG A 170 2.46 25.55 5.76
N VAL A 171 1.74 26.57 6.21
CA VAL A 171 0.56 26.40 7.07
C VAL A 171 -0.72 26.19 6.26
N GLU A 172 -0.67 26.34 4.94
CA GLU A 172 -1.78 25.98 4.07
C GLU A 172 -2.03 24.47 4.10
N THR A 173 -3.28 24.08 3.83
CA THR A 173 -3.70 22.68 3.83
C THR A 173 -4.17 22.27 2.44
N THR A 174 -3.93 21.01 2.07
CA THR A 174 -4.36 20.46 0.78
C THR A 174 -5.87 20.66 0.52
N PRO A 175 -6.79 20.41 1.48
CA PRO A 175 -8.22 20.67 1.28
C PRO A 175 -8.53 22.15 0.99
N ARG A 176 -7.83 23.09 1.65
CA ARG A 176 -8.04 24.52 1.46
C ARG A 176 -7.54 24.99 0.09
N LEU A 177 -6.39 24.48 -0.35
CA LEU A 177 -5.90 24.72 -1.71
C LEU A 177 -6.85 24.12 -2.75
N ALA A 178 -7.33 22.89 -2.54
CA ALA A 178 -8.28 22.23 -3.43
C ALA A 178 -9.59 23.02 -3.58
N ALA A 179 -10.16 23.50 -2.48
CA ALA A 179 -11.35 24.33 -2.50
C ALA A 179 -11.12 25.67 -3.20
N ARG A 180 -9.99 26.34 -2.91
CA ARG A 180 -9.67 27.66 -3.46
C ARG A 180 -9.40 27.62 -4.96
N PHE A 181 -8.74 26.58 -5.44
CA PHE A 181 -8.28 26.47 -6.83
C PHE A 181 -9.09 25.47 -7.68
N GLY A 182 -10.25 25.01 -7.18
CA GLY A 182 -11.24 24.30 -7.98
C GLY A 182 -10.91 22.83 -8.28
N TRP A 183 -10.19 22.15 -7.40
CA TRP A 183 -9.84 20.73 -7.56
C TRP A 183 -10.27 19.85 -6.37
N SER A 184 -11.33 20.26 -5.66
CA SER A 184 -11.92 19.51 -4.54
C SER A 184 -12.35 18.09 -4.91
N ASP A 185 -12.95 17.89 -6.09
CA ASP A 185 -13.42 16.56 -6.53
C ASP A 185 -12.25 15.59 -6.72
N GLN A 186 -11.15 16.09 -7.31
CA GLN A 186 -9.91 15.34 -7.43
C GLN A 186 -9.36 15.00 -6.04
N TYR A 187 -9.37 15.95 -5.10
CA TYR A 187 -8.93 15.70 -3.73
C TYR A 187 -9.79 14.64 -3.03
N GLN A 188 -11.11 14.71 -3.14
CA GLN A 188 -12.03 13.71 -2.56
C GLN A 188 -11.80 12.31 -3.13
N ALA A 189 -11.58 12.19 -4.45
CA ALA A 189 -11.23 10.91 -5.06
C ALA A 189 -9.93 10.32 -4.47
N MET A 190 -8.91 11.17 -4.27
CA MET A 190 -7.66 10.75 -3.62
C MET A 190 -7.88 10.35 -2.15
N GLN A 191 -8.74 11.05 -1.41
CA GLN A 191 -9.08 10.66 -0.03
C GLN A 191 -9.79 9.31 0.01
N ALA A 192 -10.71 9.05 -0.91
CA ALA A 192 -11.40 7.77 -0.99
C ALA A 192 -10.40 6.64 -1.27
N GLU A 193 -9.46 6.85 -2.19
CA GLU A 193 -8.45 5.86 -2.54
C GLU A 193 -7.46 5.61 -1.40
N SER A 194 -6.88 6.66 -0.81
CA SER A 194 -5.92 6.50 0.31
C SER A 194 -6.57 5.92 1.56
N ASN A 195 -7.89 6.02 1.68
CA ASN A 195 -8.66 5.49 2.79
C ASN A 195 -9.24 4.09 2.50
N ARG A 196 -8.86 3.42 1.42
CA ARG A 196 -9.22 2.01 1.17
C ARG A 196 -8.12 1.09 1.69
N ARG A 197 -8.53 -0.10 2.13
CA ARG A 197 -7.59 -1.18 2.40
C ARG A 197 -7.04 -1.71 1.08
N ARG A 198 -5.80 -2.15 1.08
CA ARG A 198 -5.14 -2.76 -0.07
C ARG A 198 -4.24 -3.90 0.40
N ALA A 199 -4.48 -5.09 -0.11
CA ALA A 199 -3.61 -6.23 0.11
C ALA A 199 -2.41 -6.16 -0.85
N PRO A 200 -1.24 -6.75 -0.49
CA PRO A 200 -0.15 -6.94 -1.43
C PRO A 200 -0.62 -7.70 -2.67
N GLN A 201 -0.30 -7.18 -3.85
CA GLN A 201 -0.84 -7.71 -5.11
C GLN A 201 -0.45 -9.17 -5.33
N GLN A 202 0.81 -9.52 -5.04
CA GLN A 202 1.32 -10.88 -5.26
C GLN A 202 0.66 -11.88 -4.32
N LEU A 203 0.50 -11.53 -3.04
CA LEU A 203 -0.21 -12.36 -2.07
C LEU A 203 -1.67 -12.59 -2.49
N LEU A 204 -2.35 -11.54 -2.97
CA LEU A 204 -3.73 -11.65 -3.45
C LEU A 204 -3.82 -12.53 -4.70
N ALA A 205 -2.90 -12.38 -5.66
CA ALA A 205 -2.84 -13.21 -6.86
C ALA A 205 -2.63 -14.69 -6.51
N TRP A 206 -1.79 -15.01 -5.53
CA TRP A 206 -1.60 -16.38 -5.05
C TRP A 206 -2.84 -16.94 -4.35
N ALA A 207 -3.53 -16.13 -3.53
CA ALA A 207 -4.78 -16.55 -2.91
C ALA A 207 -5.87 -16.87 -3.95
N ILE A 208 -5.98 -16.04 -5.00
CA ILE A 208 -6.88 -16.29 -6.14
C ILE A 208 -6.49 -17.57 -6.87
N ALA A 209 -5.20 -17.76 -7.18
CA ALA A 209 -4.72 -18.99 -7.83
C ALA A 209 -4.99 -20.25 -7.00
N GLY A 210 -4.86 -20.17 -5.67
CA GLY A 210 -5.20 -21.25 -4.77
C GLY A 210 -6.71 -21.51 -4.71
N TYR A 211 -7.53 -20.47 -4.69
CA TYR A 211 -8.99 -20.58 -4.75
C TYR A 211 -9.46 -21.29 -6.01
N LEU A 212 -8.91 -20.91 -7.18
CA LEU A 212 -9.25 -21.56 -8.45
C LEU A 212 -8.93 -23.06 -8.47
N GLN A 213 -7.97 -23.49 -7.65
CA GLN A 213 -7.55 -24.89 -7.49
C GLN A 213 -8.21 -25.59 -6.28
N ASN A 214 -9.19 -24.95 -5.62
CA ASN A 214 -9.78 -25.42 -4.35
C ASN A 214 -8.76 -25.63 -3.20
N ALA A 215 -7.57 -25.04 -3.28
CA ALA A 215 -6.55 -25.15 -2.25
C ALA A 215 -6.81 -24.22 -1.05
N VAL A 216 -7.52 -23.11 -1.27
CA VAL A 216 -7.98 -22.20 -0.21
C VAL A 216 -9.43 -21.79 -0.46
N PRO A 217 -10.23 -21.54 0.58
CA PRO A 217 -11.59 -21.04 0.41
C PRO A 217 -11.59 -19.57 -0.05
N VAL A 218 -12.68 -19.14 -0.68
CA VAL A 218 -12.90 -17.72 -1.05
C VAL A 218 -12.82 -16.78 0.16
N GLN A 219 -13.14 -17.28 1.37
CA GLN A 219 -12.99 -16.57 2.63
C GLN A 219 -11.56 -16.03 2.84
N THR A 220 -10.53 -16.72 2.34
CA THR A 220 -9.14 -16.25 2.39
C THR A 220 -8.95 -14.97 1.59
N ILE A 221 -9.54 -14.90 0.40
CA ILE A 221 -9.51 -13.70 -0.47
C ILE A 221 -10.28 -12.56 0.18
N ALA A 222 -11.48 -12.84 0.69
CA ALA A 222 -12.32 -11.87 1.40
C ALA A 222 -11.59 -11.27 2.61
N THR A 223 -10.89 -12.09 3.38
CA THR A 223 -10.10 -11.67 4.54
C THR A 223 -8.94 -10.76 4.13
N LEU A 224 -8.18 -11.14 3.10
CA LEU A 224 -7.07 -10.33 2.58
C LEU A 224 -7.54 -8.95 2.10
N ARG A 225 -8.70 -8.90 1.43
CA ARG A 225 -9.26 -7.66 0.89
C ARG A 225 -10.06 -6.85 1.91
N GLY A 226 -10.45 -7.45 3.04
CA GLY A 226 -11.35 -6.84 4.03
C GLY A 226 -12.76 -6.62 3.48
N LEU A 227 -13.23 -7.53 2.63
CA LEU A 227 -14.58 -7.53 2.04
C LEU A 227 -15.39 -8.71 2.57
N ASP A 228 -16.70 -8.68 2.37
CA ASP A 228 -17.54 -9.86 2.60
C ASP A 228 -17.36 -10.90 1.48
N VAL A 229 -17.66 -12.16 1.80
CA VAL A 229 -17.51 -13.27 0.86
C VAL A 229 -18.38 -13.11 -0.37
N ALA A 230 -19.63 -12.68 -0.20
CA ALA A 230 -20.58 -12.58 -1.30
C ALA A 230 -20.09 -11.58 -2.36
N THR A 231 -19.59 -10.42 -1.95
CA THR A 231 -18.98 -9.42 -2.85
C THR A 231 -17.79 -10.03 -3.61
N VAL A 232 -16.92 -10.80 -2.95
CA VAL A 232 -15.76 -11.40 -3.62
C VAL A 232 -16.17 -12.53 -4.57
N GLU A 233 -17.14 -13.36 -4.19
CA GLU A 233 -17.69 -14.41 -5.07
C GLU A 233 -18.35 -13.82 -6.32
N GLU A 234 -19.15 -12.76 -6.15
CA GLU A 234 -19.77 -12.04 -7.25
C GLU A 234 -18.72 -11.48 -8.21
N GLU A 235 -17.73 -10.73 -7.70
CA GLU A 235 -16.66 -10.16 -8.53
C GLU A 235 -15.84 -11.22 -9.28
N LEU A 236 -15.51 -12.35 -8.63
CA LEU A 236 -14.77 -13.44 -9.27
C LEU A 236 -15.63 -14.14 -10.32
N THR A 237 -16.90 -14.39 -10.04
CA THR A 237 -17.83 -15.04 -10.97
C THR A 237 -18.07 -14.17 -12.21
N ASP A 238 -18.29 -12.86 -12.02
CA ASP A 238 -18.44 -11.89 -13.11
C ASP A 238 -17.19 -11.79 -13.98
N ALA A 239 -16.00 -12.00 -13.38
CA ALA A 239 -14.73 -12.10 -14.09
C ALA A 239 -14.49 -13.47 -14.78
N GLY A 240 -15.41 -14.43 -14.63
CA GLY A 240 -15.28 -15.79 -15.16
C GLY A 240 -14.27 -16.66 -14.39
N LEU A 241 -13.95 -16.29 -13.14
CA LEU A 241 -12.99 -16.96 -12.27
C LEU A 241 -13.72 -17.85 -11.26
N THR A 242 -14.20 -19.01 -11.73
CA THR A 242 -14.81 -20.03 -10.87
C THR A 242 -13.82 -21.14 -10.52
N PRO A 243 -13.92 -21.73 -9.31
CA PRO A 243 -13.03 -22.80 -8.89
C PRO A 243 -13.26 -24.06 -9.73
N ALA A 244 -12.22 -24.87 -9.90
CA ALA A 244 -12.32 -26.13 -10.62
C ALA A 244 -13.43 -27.01 -10.02
N GLU A 245 -14.20 -27.67 -10.88
CA GLU A 245 -15.22 -28.60 -10.42
C GLU A 245 -14.56 -29.72 -9.62
N LEU A 246 -14.92 -29.84 -8.35
CA LEU A 246 -14.48 -30.94 -7.52
C LEU A 246 -15.15 -32.19 -8.10
N GLN A 247 -14.38 -33.05 -8.76
CA GLN A 247 -14.82 -34.42 -9.00
C GLN A 247 -14.60 -35.19 -7.70
N PRO A 248 -15.64 -35.49 -6.92
CA PRO A 248 -15.46 -36.32 -5.75
C PRO A 248 -14.96 -37.68 -6.23
N VAL A 249 -13.76 -38.05 -5.79
CA VAL A 249 -13.29 -39.44 -5.87
C VAL A 249 -14.08 -40.21 -4.82
N TRP A 250 -15.34 -40.48 -5.13
CA TRP A 250 -16.00 -41.61 -4.52
C TRP A 250 -15.21 -42.84 -4.98
N ALA A 251 -14.80 -43.70 -4.05
CA ALA A 251 -14.53 -45.08 -4.42
C ALA A 251 -15.79 -45.56 -5.16
N ASP A 252 -15.62 -46.22 -6.31
CA ASP A 252 -16.75 -46.89 -6.96
C ASP A 252 -17.45 -47.72 -5.86
N PRO A 253 -18.78 -47.69 -5.70
CA PRO A 253 -19.45 -48.60 -4.79
C PRO A 253 -19.00 -50.07 -4.96
N ALA A 254 -18.52 -50.44 -6.15
CA ALA A 254 -17.90 -51.73 -6.44
C ALA A 254 -16.49 -51.95 -5.83
N ASP A 255 -15.78 -50.89 -5.45
CA ASP A 255 -14.48 -50.92 -4.77
C ASP A 255 -14.60 -50.99 -3.24
N LEU A 256 -15.83 -50.86 -2.69
CA LEU A 256 -16.08 -51.12 -1.28
C LEU A 256 -15.92 -52.63 -1.01
N PRO A 257 -15.20 -53.04 0.05
CA PRO A 257 -15.16 -54.45 0.43
C PRO A 257 -16.58 -54.93 0.72
N GLU A 258 -16.93 -56.15 0.29
CA GLU A 258 -18.17 -56.80 0.72
C GLU A 258 -18.16 -56.87 2.25
N ILE A 259 -19.02 -56.07 2.89
CA ILE A 259 -19.21 -56.11 4.33
C ILE A 259 -20.23 -57.21 4.58
N ASP A 260 -19.76 -58.35 5.08
CA ASP A 260 -20.62 -59.38 5.65
C ASP A 260 -21.15 -58.86 6.99
N ILE A 261 -22.34 -58.27 6.95
CA ILE A 261 -23.01 -57.76 8.15
C ILE A 261 -23.64 -58.96 8.86
N ASN A 262 -22.95 -59.49 9.86
CA ASN A 262 -23.55 -60.45 10.78
C ASN A 262 -24.51 -59.73 11.72
N LEU A 263 -25.82 -59.84 11.46
CA LEU A 263 -26.88 -59.23 12.26
C LEU A 263 -27.18 -60.00 13.56
N ASP A 264 -26.61 -61.20 13.74
CA ASP A 264 -26.84 -62.03 14.93
C ASP A 264 -26.29 -61.39 16.22
N GLU A 265 -25.26 -60.52 16.12
CA GLU A 265 -24.75 -59.75 17.27
C GLU A 265 -25.68 -58.60 17.68
N LEU A 266 -26.48 -58.06 16.75
CA LEU A 266 -27.43 -56.99 17.04
C LEU A 266 -28.68 -57.51 17.77
N ASP A 267 -29.11 -58.73 17.43
CA ASP A 267 -30.22 -59.41 18.10
C ASP A 267 -29.86 -59.82 19.55
N ALA A 268 -28.57 -60.02 19.85
CA ALA A 268 -28.09 -60.27 21.21
C ALA A 268 -28.13 -59.01 22.11
N ASP A 269 -27.93 -57.82 21.54
CA ASP A 269 -27.98 -56.54 22.27
C ASP A 269 -29.41 -55.98 22.41
N LEU A 270 -30.34 -56.37 21.52
CA LEU A 270 -31.75 -55.98 21.56
C LEU A 270 -32.63 -56.99 22.31
N GLY A 271 -32.05 -58.11 22.74
CA GLY A 271 -32.74 -59.24 23.34
C GLY A 271 -32.48 -59.44 24.83
N ASP A 272 -32.66 -58.42 25.67
CA ASP A 272 -33.07 -58.64 27.08
C ASP A 272 -33.71 -57.38 27.68
N SER A 273 -34.94 -57.08 27.26
CA SER A 273 -35.85 -56.23 28.05
C SER A 273 -37.29 -56.71 27.94
N ASP A 274 -37.53 -57.97 28.29
CA ASP A 274 -38.86 -58.41 28.73
C ASP A 274 -38.73 -59.60 29.69
N ALA A 275 -38.42 -59.28 30.94
CA ALA A 275 -38.64 -60.18 32.08
C ALA A 275 -39.05 -59.38 33.32
N GLY A 276 -40.36 -59.39 33.61
CA GLY A 276 -40.90 -59.32 34.98
C GLY A 276 -41.33 -57.96 35.49
#